data_AF-A0A1Q7R0Y5-F1
#
_entry.id   AF-A0A1Q7R0Y5-F1
#
_cell.length_a   1.000
_cell.length_b   1.000
_cell.length_c   1.000
_cell.angle_alpha   90.00
_cell.angle_beta   90.00
_cell.angle_gamma   90.00
#
_symmetry.space_group_name_H-M   'P 1'
#
loop_
_entity.id
_entity.type
_entity.pdbx_description
1 polymer ?
#
loop_
_entity_poly.entity_id
_entity_poly.type
_entity_poly.pdbx_seq_one_letter_code
_entity_poly.pdbx_strand_id
1 'polypeptide(L)'
;MQALRPSRWRALLEGCRVVLTFAEQVESRQTMEAWLELAGADDARRRAIAATLCGAARQALEQIGYEERPEPSFLKRWIVLVGRK
;
A
#
# COMPACT_ATOMS: atom_id res chain seq x y z
N MET A 1 -0.09 -8.85 9.15
CA MET A 1 1.22 -8.20 8.89
C MET A 1 0.98 -6.72 8.64
N GLN A 2 1.65 -5.83 9.38
CA GLN A 2 1.71 -4.40 9.04
C GLN A 2 2.91 -4.15 8.13
N ALA A 3 2.75 -3.35 7.08
CA ALA A 3 3.88 -2.91 6.26
C ALA A 3 4.90 -2.16 7.13
N LEU A 4 6.19 -2.49 6.98
CA LEU A 4 7.26 -1.80 7.69
C LEU A 4 7.36 -0.35 7.19
N ARG A 5 7.42 0.60 8.14
CA ARG A 5 7.71 1.99 7.81
C ARG A 5 9.10 2.10 7.18
N PRO A 6 9.36 3.06 6.27
CA PRO A 6 10.68 3.24 5.65
C PRO A 6 11.82 3.38 6.66
N SER A 7 11.58 4.01 7.82
CA SER A 7 12.56 4.12 8.90
C SER A 7 12.99 2.77 9.49
N ARG A 8 12.09 1.79 9.57
CA ARG A 8 12.44 0.43 10.01
C ARG A 8 13.26 -0.30 8.95
N TRP A 9 12.95 -0.12 7.67
CA TRP A 9 13.78 -0.69 6.59
C TRP A 9 15.21 -0.15 6.63
N ARG A 10 15.38 1.16 6.86
CA ARG A 10 16.70 1.79 7.02
C ARG A 10 17.49 1.18 8.19
N ALA A 11 16.88 1.13 9.37
CA ALA A 11 17.54 0.61 10.57
C ALA A 11 17.97 -0.87 10.42
N LEU A 12 17.13 -1.70 9.79
CA LEU A 12 17.45 -3.11 9.55
C LEU A 12 18.66 -3.29 8.62
N LEU A 13 18.79 -2.45 7.59
CA LEU A 13 19.84 -2.59 6.58
C LEU A 13 21.15 -1.89 6.97
N GLU A 14 21.10 -0.81 7.75
CA GLU A 14 22.28 -0.24 8.40
C GLU A 14 22.97 -1.27 9.30
N GLY A 15 22.20 -2.04 10.09
CA GLY A 15 22.74 -3.13 10.90
C GLY A 15 23.44 -4.23 10.08
N CYS A 16 23.11 -4.35 8.80
CA CYS A 16 23.73 -5.29 7.85
C CYS A 16 24.92 -4.67 7.08
N ARG A 17 25.36 -3.45 7.44
CA ARG A 17 26.36 -2.65 6.70
C ARG A 17 25.98 -2.40 5.24
N VAL A 18 24.68 -2.29 4.96
CA VAL A 18 24.16 -1.95 3.63
C VAL A 18 23.71 -0.50 3.65
N VAL A 19 24.36 0.33 2.83
CA VAL A 19 23.94 1.73 2.62
C VAL A 19 22.71 1.73 1.72
N LEU A 20 21.60 2.25 2.23
CA LEU A 20 20.37 2.42 1.46
C LEU A 20 20.30 3.80 0.84
N THR A 21 20.05 3.86 -0.47
CA THR A 21 19.62 5.06 -1.16
C THR A 21 18.15 4.95 -1.58
N PHE A 22 17.43 6.05 -1.46
CA PHE A 22 16.12 6.18 -2.08
C PHE A 22 16.32 6.35 -3.59
N ALA A 23 15.73 5.49 -4.39
CA ALA A 23 15.76 5.61 -5.84
C ALA A 23 14.53 6.39 -6.32
N GLU A 24 13.33 5.89 -6.03
CA GLU A 24 12.08 6.52 -6.46
C GLU A 24 10.87 6.06 -5.64
N GLN A 25 9.77 6.80 -5.77
CA GLN A 25 8.44 6.40 -5.32
C GLN A 25 7.61 6.06 -6.55
N VAL A 26 7.10 4.84 -6.60
CA VAL A 26 6.22 4.37 -7.66
C VAL A 26 4.79 4.45 -7.16
N GLU A 27 3.90 5.02 -7.97
CA GLU A 27 2.47 5.05 -7.70
C GLU A 27 1.73 4.35 -8.83
N SER A 28 0.75 3.52 -8.48
CA SER A 28 -0.13 2.86 -9.45
C SER A 28 -1.56 2.89 -8.93
N ARG A 29 -2.48 3.32 -9.79
CA ARG A 29 -3.91 3.20 -9.53
C ARG A 29 -4.35 1.76 -9.77
N GLN A 30 -5.08 1.21 -8.81
CA GLN A 30 -5.59 -0.15 -8.85
C GLN A 30 -7.09 -0.13 -8.56
N THR A 31 -7.87 -0.87 -9.35
CA THR A 31 -9.27 -1.09 -9.01
C THR A 31 -9.36 -2.04 -7.82
N MET A 32 -10.36 -1.83 -6.97
CA MET A 32 -10.58 -2.66 -5.80
C MET A 32 -10.84 -4.12 -6.21
N GLU A 33 -11.60 -4.34 -7.27
CA GLU A 33 -11.94 -5.67 -7.78
C GLU A 33 -10.70 -6.45 -8.23
N ALA A 34 -9.90 -5.90 -9.15
CA ALA A 34 -8.68 -6.56 -9.63
C ALA A 34 -7.70 -6.84 -8.49
N TRP A 35 -7.58 -5.90 -7.54
CA TRP A 35 -6.72 -6.10 -6.36
C TRP A 35 -7.22 -7.24 -5.45
N LEU A 36 -8.54 -7.35 -5.24
CA LEU A 36 -9.15 -8.41 -4.43
C LEU A 36 -9.05 -9.78 -5.10
N GLU A 37 -9.21 -9.83 -6.42
CA GLU A 37 -9.02 -11.06 -7.21
C GLU A 37 -7.58 -11.56 -7.16
N LEU A 38 -6.61 -10.68 -7.42
CA LEU A 38 -5.18 -11.01 -7.33
C LEU A 38 -4.78 -11.49 -5.93
N ALA A 39 -5.42 -10.97 -4.89
CA ALA A 39 -5.19 -11.38 -3.51
C ALA A 39 -5.86 -12.70 -3.13
N GLY A 40 -6.71 -13.28 -4.00
CA GLY A 40 -7.52 -14.45 -3.68
C GLY A 40 -8.51 -14.18 -2.55
N ALA A 41 -9.05 -12.96 -2.45
CA ALA A 41 -9.94 -12.58 -1.36
C ALA A 41 -11.31 -13.27 -1.52
N ASP A 42 -11.69 -14.01 -0.48
CA ASP A 42 -13.03 -14.59 -0.35
C ASP A 42 -14.11 -13.53 -0.07
N ASP A 43 -15.38 -13.93 -0.15
CA ASP A 43 -16.51 -13.02 0.03
C ASP A 43 -16.54 -12.38 1.42
N ALA A 44 -16.10 -13.11 2.45
CA ALA A 44 -16.05 -12.57 3.81
C ALA A 44 -15.04 -11.41 3.89
N ARG A 45 -13.86 -11.59 3.28
CA ARG A 45 -12.81 -10.57 3.21
C ARG A 45 -13.22 -9.38 2.37
N ARG A 46 -13.89 -9.61 1.23
CA ARG A 46 -14.43 -8.56 0.36
C ARG A 46 -15.42 -7.67 1.11
N ARG A 47 -16.39 -8.27 1.81
CA ARG A 47 -17.36 -7.52 2.64
C ARG A 47 -16.69 -6.73 3.76
N ALA A 48 -15.73 -7.32 4.46
CA ALA A 48 -15.02 -6.64 5.54
C ALA A 48 -14.25 -5.40 5.04
N ILE A 49 -13.64 -5.49 3.87
CA ILE A 49 -12.92 -4.38 3.24
C ILE A 49 -13.90 -3.28 2.80
N ALA A 50 -15.03 -3.65 2.16
CA ALA A 50 -16.06 -2.70 1.80
C ALA A 50 -16.60 -1.94 3.02
N ALA A 51 -16.93 -2.66 4.11
CA ALA A 51 -17.38 -2.05 5.35
C ALA A 51 -16.32 -1.11 5.97
N THR A 52 -15.04 -1.48 5.89
CA THR A 52 -13.93 -0.63 6.36
C THR A 52 -13.84 0.65 5.56
N LEU A 53 -13.97 0.58 4.23
CA LEU A 53 -13.92 1.75 3.35
C LEU A 53 -15.13 2.67 3.55
N CYS A 54 -16.33 2.12 3.69
CA CYS A 54 -17.54 2.89 3.99
C CYS A 54 -17.46 3.62 5.34
N GLY A 55 -16.83 3.01 6.34
CA GLY A 55 -16.66 3.59 7.68
C GLY A 55 -15.40 4.44 7.85
N ALA A 56 -14.53 4.55 6.85
CA ALA A 56 -13.27 5.25 6.97
C ALA A 56 -13.49 6.78 7.00
N ALA A 57 -12.71 7.46 7.84
CA ALA A 57 -12.68 8.92 7.82
C ALA A 57 -12.22 9.42 6.46
N ARG A 58 -12.81 10.54 5.98
CA ARG A 58 -12.48 11.11 4.66
C ARG A 58 -10.97 11.34 4.47
N GLN A 59 -10.29 11.80 5.52
CA GLN A 59 -8.84 12.00 5.47
C GLN A 59 -8.06 10.70 5.22
N ALA A 60 -8.52 9.56 5.75
CA ALA A 60 -7.88 8.27 5.49
C ALA A 60 -8.10 7.81 4.05
N LEU A 61 -9.28 8.07 3.49
CA LEU A 61 -9.59 7.80 2.08
C LEU A 61 -8.74 8.67 1.14
N GLU A 62 -8.61 9.96 1.43
CA GLU A 62 -7.73 10.90 0.71
C GLU A 62 -6.27 10.43 0.78
N GLN A 63 -5.80 9.97 1.94
CA GLN A 63 -4.44 9.48 2.11
C GLN A 63 -4.12 8.29 1.20
N ILE A 64 -5.07 7.40 0.94
CA ILE A 64 -4.86 6.27 0.02
C ILE A 64 -5.23 6.59 -1.43
N GLY A 65 -5.62 7.84 -1.73
CA GLY A 65 -6.07 8.25 -3.06
C GLY A 65 -7.31 7.48 -3.52
N TYR A 66 -8.23 7.19 -2.59
CA TYR A 66 -9.45 6.46 -2.88
C TYR A 66 -10.39 7.28 -3.76
N GLU A 67 -10.88 6.66 -4.83
CA GLU A 67 -11.88 7.21 -5.74
C GLU A 67 -12.99 6.20 -5.91
N GLU A 68 -14.24 6.62 -5.72
CA GLU A 68 -15.40 5.72 -5.76
C GLU A 68 -15.96 5.52 -7.18
N ARG A 69 -15.81 6.51 -8.07
CA ARG A 69 -16.39 6.50 -9.43
C ARG A 69 -15.32 6.71 -10.50
N PRO A 70 -15.47 6.12 -11.71
CA PRO A 70 -16.56 5.25 -12.15
C PRO A 70 -16.54 3.84 -11.54
N GLU A 71 -15.37 3.38 -11.08
CA GLU A 71 -15.18 2.14 -10.32
C GLU A 71 -14.31 2.43 -9.08
N PRO A 72 -14.57 1.78 -7.93
CA PRO A 72 -13.76 1.94 -6.74
C PRO A 72 -12.28 1.62 -7.00
N SER A 73 -11.40 2.59 -6.72
CA SER A 73 -9.96 2.46 -6.92
C SER A 73 -9.17 3.17 -5.82
N PHE A 74 -7.89 2.82 -5.69
CA PHE A 74 -6.97 3.47 -4.77
C PHE A 74 -5.57 3.57 -5.39
N LEU A 75 -4.73 4.45 -4.82
CA LEU A 75 -3.33 4.57 -5.16
C LEU A 75 -2.50 3.61 -4.32
N LYS A 76 -1.94 2.60 -4.97
CA LYS A 76 -0.91 1.75 -4.37
C LYS A 76 0.44 2.43 -4.56
N ARG A 77 1.15 2.64 -3.45
CA ARG A 77 2.45 3.31 -3.43
C ARG A 77 3.55 2.37 -2.96
N TRP A 78 4.66 2.39 -3.66
CA TRP A 78 5.87 1.68 -3.30
C TRP A 78 7.03 2.65 -3.24
N ILE A 79 7.99 2.35 -2.38
CA ILE A 79 9.26 3.06 -2.34
C ILE A 79 10.32 2.07 -2.80
N VAL A 80 11.09 2.46 -3.82
CA VAL A 80 12.22 1.69 -4.31
C VAL A 80 13.45 2.14 -3.53
N LEU A 81 14.05 1.20 -2.81
CA LEU A 81 15.29 1.39 -2.07
C LEU A 81 16.38 0.54 -2.72
N VAL A 82 17.54 1.14 -2.96
CA VAL A 82 18.71 0.45 -3.50
C VAL A 82 19.74 0.30 -2.39
N GLY A 83 20.14 -0.93 -2.10
CA GLY A 83 21.15 -1.24 -1.10
C GLY A 83 22.51 -1.48 -1.75
N ARG A 84 23.56 -0.83 -1.24
CA ARG A 84 24.95 -1.13 -1.56
C ARG A 84 25.66 -1.65 -0.32
N LYS A 85 26.21 -2.86 -0.41
CA LYS A 85 27.10 -3.43 0.60
C LYS A 85 28.52 -2.89 0.45
#